data_AF-A0A949IPT7-F1
#
_entry.id   AF-A0A949IPT7-F1
#
_cell.length_a   1.000
_cell.length_b   1.000
_cell.length_c   1.000
_cell.angle_alpha   90.00
_cell.angle_beta   90.00
_cell.angle_gamma   90.00
#
_symmetry.space_group_name_H-M   'P 1'
#
loop_
_entity.id
_entity.type
_entity.pdbx_description
1 polymer ?
#
loop_
_entity_poly.entity_id
_entity_poly.type
_entity_poly.pdbx_seq_one_letter_code
_entity_poly.pdbx_strand_id
1 'polypeptide(L)'
;MTKIIQYNVAQICEKGHLITDRASQYPYKMKDFCDKCGRKTLLQCTSCRSPIPGVALTALPTMYTMPVPSNCTKCGKAFPWKSFWKWPWKIRSLILTAVTVAFGAIGTIYTQVTPVKNFVDKKIEK
;
A
#
# COMPACT_ATOMS: atom_id res chain seq x y z
N MET A 1 35.81 14.54 13.89
CA MET A 1 35.31 13.69 12.80
C MET A 1 35.16 12.27 13.34
N THR A 2 33.95 11.78 13.57
CA THR A 2 33.74 10.39 14.01
C THR A 2 34.07 9.45 12.85
N LYS A 3 35.17 8.70 12.96
CA LYS A 3 35.56 7.68 11.99
C LYS A 3 34.45 6.63 11.89
N ILE A 4 33.85 6.47 10.71
CA ILE A 4 32.93 5.38 10.43
C ILE A 4 33.78 4.12 10.30
N ILE A 5 33.57 3.17 11.21
CA ILE A 5 34.37 1.94 11.24
C ILE A 5 33.80 0.94 10.22
N GLN A 6 32.48 0.81 10.18
CA GLN A 6 31.77 -0.10 9.29
C GLN A 6 30.28 0.27 9.22
N TYR A 7 29.58 -0.14 8.15
CA TYR A 7 28.12 -0.10 8.09
C TYR A 7 27.54 -1.42 8.57
N ASN A 8 26.45 -1.36 9.33
CA ASN A 8 25.63 -2.53 9.63
C ASN A 8 24.78 -2.92 8.40
N VAL A 9 24.02 -4.01 8.50
CA VAL A 9 23.07 -4.45 7.48
C VAL A 9 21.67 -4.02 7.86
N ALA A 10 20.93 -3.43 6.92
CA ALA A 10 19.51 -3.15 7.10
C ALA A 10 18.64 -4.31 6.60
N GLN A 11 17.54 -4.56 7.29
CA GLN A 11 16.46 -5.42 6.84
C GLN A 11 15.23 -4.58 6.47
N ILE A 12 14.80 -4.70 5.22
CA ILE A 12 13.73 -3.87 4.65
C ILE A 12 12.76 -4.77 3.89
N CYS A 13 11.45 -4.56 4.03
CA CYS A 13 10.47 -5.34 3.28
C CYS A 13 10.37 -4.93 1.81
N GLU A 14 9.82 -5.79 0.96
CA GLU A 14 9.64 -5.49 -0.47
C GLU A 14 8.77 -4.24 -0.76
N LYS A 15 7.96 -3.77 0.21
CA LYS A 15 7.24 -2.48 0.12
C LYS A 15 8.04 -1.28 0.65
N GLY A 16 9.18 -1.50 1.28
CA GLY A 16 10.07 -0.43 1.76
C GLY A 16 9.93 -0.08 3.24
N HIS A 17 9.24 -0.89 4.05
CA HIS A 17 9.25 -0.69 5.50
C HIS A 17 10.56 -1.19 6.09
N LEU A 18 11.28 -0.30 6.78
CA LEU A 18 12.46 -0.64 7.57
C LEU A 18 12.03 -1.48 8.77
N ILE A 19 12.63 -2.66 8.93
CA ILE A 19 12.43 -3.56 10.09
C ILE A 19 13.51 -3.25 11.13
N THR A 20 14.77 -3.28 10.70
CA THR A 20 15.92 -2.88 11.51
C THR A 20 17.03 -2.37 10.60
N ASP A 21 17.77 -1.38 11.07
CA ASP A 21 18.99 -0.83 10.45
C ASP A 21 20.27 -1.50 10.99
N ARG A 22 20.12 -2.48 11.90
CA ARG A 22 21.18 -3.11 12.68
C ARG A 22 21.06 -4.63 12.71
N ALA A 23 20.71 -5.24 11.58
CA ALA A 23 20.44 -6.68 11.49
C ALA A 23 21.62 -7.55 11.98
N SER A 24 22.87 -7.17 11.67
CA SER A 24 24.04 -7.92 12.13
C SER A 24 24.31 -7.78 13.64
N GLN A 25 23.89 -6.67 14.26
CA GLN A 25 24.10 -6.44 15.69
C GLN A 25 22.95 -7.00 16.53
N TYR A 26 21.73 -6.95 16.00
CA TYR A 26 20.51 -7.36 16.69
C TYR A 26 19.70 -8.33 15.81
N PRO A 27 20.20 -9.56 15.57
CA PRO A 27 19.54 -10.52 14.71
C PRO A 27 18.15 -10.93 15.24
N TYR A 28 17.93 -10.86 16.55
CA TYR A 28 16.63 -11.12 17.18
C TYR A 28 15.55 -10.09 16.81
N LYS A 29 15.91 -8.92 16.27
CA LYS A 29 14.95 -7.93 15.74
C LYS A 29 14.56 -8.24 14.29
N MET A 30 15.24 -9.18 13.65
CA MET A 30 14.95 -9.55 12.28
C MET A 30 13.64 -10.33 12.19
N LYS A 31 12.96 -10.17 11.05
CA LYS A 31 11.69 -10.85 10.77
C LYS A 31 11.66 -11.36 9.34
N ASP A 32 11.17 -12.57 9.12
CA ASP A 32 11.03 -13.12 7.76
C ASP A 32 10.00 -12.33 6.93
N PHE A 33 8.97 -11.82 7.60
CA PHE A 33 7.89 -11.03 7.03
C PHE A 33 7.68 -9.73 7.79
N CYS A 34 7.22 -8.70 7.09
CA CYS A 34 6.93 -7.40 7.66
C CYS A 34 5.61 -7.40 8.43
N ASP A 35 5.61 -7.00 9.70
CA ASP A 35 4.36 -6.95 10.51
C ASP A 35 3.35 -5.93 9.97
N LYS A 36 3.82 -4.91 9.23
CA LYS A 36 2.95 -3.85 8.70
C LYS A 36 2.23 -4.25 7.41
N CYS A 37 2.79 -5.15 6.61
CA CYS A 37 2.27 -5.41 5.27
C CYS A 37 2.36 -6.85 4.78
N GLY A 38 2.88 -7.77 5.60
CA GLY A 38 2.98 -9.21 5.31
C GLY A 38 4.01 -9.58 4.24
N ARG A 39 4.74 -8.62 3.65
CA ARG A 39 5.71 -8.92 2.58
C ARG A 39 7.02 -9.45 3.13
N LYS A 40 7.68 -10.27 2.32
CA LYS A 40 9.02 -10.78 2.58
C LYS A 40 10.00 -9.64 2.82
N THR A 41 10.97 -9.91 3.69
CA THR A 41 12.05 -8.99 4.00
C THR A 41 13.32 -9.32 3.24
N LEU A 42 14.13 -8.28 3.00
CA LEU A 42 15.36 -8.35 2.26
C LEU A 42 16.49 -7.79 3.12
N LEU A 43 17.61 -8.51 3.15
CA LEU A 43 18.88 -8.09 3.77
C LEU A 43 19.92 -7.71 2.71
N GLN A 44 19.67 -8.09 1.47
CA GLN A 44 20.59 -7.98 0.35
C GLN A 44 19.86 -7.52 -0.91
N CYS A 45 20.62 -6.93 -1.83
CA CYS A 45 20.14 -6.58 -3.15
C CYS A 45 19.71 -7.85 -3.89
N THR A 46 18.50 -7.85 -4.44
CA THR A 46 17.96 -8.97 -5.23
C THR A 46 18.73 -9.22 -6.54
N SER A 47 19.51 -8.23 -7.01
CA SER A 47 20.25 -8.32 -8.27
C SER A 47 21.71 -8.74 -8.13
N CYS A 48 22.44 -8.18 -7.16
CA CYS A 48 23.87 -8.46 -6.98
C CYS A 48 24.21 -9.14 -5.65
N ARG A 49 23.21 -9.40 -4.80
CA ARG A 49 23.36 -10.01 -3.46
C ARG A 49 24.24 -9.22 -2.49
N SER A 50 24.61 -7.97 -2.80
CA SER A 50 25.31 -7.12 -1.83
C SER A 50 24.38 -6.80 -0.64
N PRO A 51 24.89 -6.78 0.60
CA PRO A 51 24.10 -6.40 1.76
C PRO A 51 23.54 -4.98 1.61
N ILE A 52 22.33 -4.76 2.13
CA ILE A 52 21.70 -3.45 2.14
C ILE A 52 22.35 -2.63 3.28
N PRO A 53 22.88 -1.44 2.99
CA PRO A 53 23.55 -0.64 4.01
C PRO A 53 22.57 -0.19 5.09
N GLY A 54 22.88 -0.51 6.34
CA GLY A 54 22.21 -0.03 7.54
C GLY A 54 22.95 1.12 8.19
N VAL A 55 22.80 1.27 9.50
CA VAL A 55 23.40 2.38 10.25
C VAL A 55 24.93 2.33 10.20
N ALA A 56 25.55 3.50 10.15
CA ALA A 56 26.99 3.62 10.32
C ALA A 56 27.36 3.34 11.78
N LEU A 57 28.31 2.43 12.02
CA LEU A 57 28.85 2.17 13.35
C LEU A 57 29.89 3.25 13.66
N THR A 58 29.51 4.18 14.53
CA THR A 58 30.39 5.20 15.12
C THR A 58 30.57 4.93 16.61
N ALA A 59 31.66 5.46 17.19
CA ALA A 59 31.93 5.35 18.62
C ALA A 59 30.86 6.00 19.51
N LEU A 60 30.06 6.91 18.95
CA LEU A 60 28.94 7.56 19.63
C LEU A 60 27.60 7.00 19.13
N PRO A 61 26.61 6.81 20.02
CA PRO A 61 25.27 6.43 19.62
C PRO A 61 24.64 7.54 18.78
N THR A 62 24.30 7.23 17.53
CA THR A 62 23.56 8.13 16.64
C THR A 62 22.07 7.87 16.77
N MET A 63 21.32 8.91 17.16
CA MET A 63 19.85 8.91 17.16
C MET A 63 19.30 9.42 15.82
N TYR A 64 19.76 8.88 14.70
CA TYR A 64 19.25 9.25 13.39
C TYR A 64 18.48 8.11 12.75
N THR A 65 17.29 8.40 12.23
CA THR A 65 16.53 7.43 11.45
C THR A 65 17.17 7.31 10.07
N MET A 66 17.72 6.14 9.75
CA MET A 66 18.32 5.90 8.44
C MET A 66 17.26 5.91 7.34
N PRO A 67 17.41 6.74 6.29
CA PRO A 67 16.49 6.70 5.16
C PRO A 67 16.63 5.38 4.40
N VAL A 68 15.52 4.83 3.93
CA VAL A 68 15.49 3.61 3.13
C VAL A 68 16.12 3.91 1.75
N PRO A 69 17.19 3.21 1.35
CA PRO A 69 17.88 3.50 0.09
C PRO A 69 16.99 3.15 -1.11
N SER A 70 17.01 3.99 -2.15
CA SER A 70 16.20 3.77 -3.36
C SER A 70 16.89 2.86 -4.38
N ASN A 71 18.22 2.92 -4.46
CA ASN A 71 19.05 2.13 -5.37
C ASN A 71 20.21 1.46 -4.61
N CYS A 72 20.69 0.35 -5.14
CA CYS A 72 21.86 -0.35 -4.61
C CYS A 72 23.14 0.45 -4.88
N THR A 73 23.95 0.68 -3.84
CA THR A 73 25.24 1.37 -3.95
C THR A 73 26.32 0.56 -4.65
N LYS A 74 26.13 -0.77 -4.78
CA LYS A 74 27.09 -1.67 -5.43
C LYS A 74 26.82 -1.92 -6.91
N CYS A 75 25.55 -2.04 -7.32
CA CYS A 75 25.20 -2.33 -8.72
C CYS A 75 24.30 -1.29 -9.39
N GLY A 76 23.88 -0.23 -8.68
CA GLY A 76 23.05 0.85 -9.22
C GLY A 76 21.56 0.51 -9.45
N LYS A 77 21.18 -0.77 -9.41
CA LYS A 77 19.78 -1.18 -9.64
C LYS A 77 18.85 -0.69 -8.54
N ALA A 78 17.64 -0.31 -8.95
CA ALA A 78 16.57 0.10 -8.05
C ALA A 78 16.12 -1.06 -7.17
N PHE A 79 15.80 -0.77 -5.91
CA PHE A 79 15.17 -1.75 -5.04
C PHE A 79 13.68 -1.93 -5.35
N PRO A 80 13.07 -3.08 -5.00
CA PRO A 80 11.67 -3.39 -5.31
C PRO A 80 10.67 -2.36 -4.79
N TRP A 81 10.96 -1.74 -3.64
CA TRP A 81 10.06 -0.76 -3.02
C TRP A 81 10.02 0.59 -3.73
N LYS A 82 10.99 0.92 -4.59
CA LYS A 82 11.01 2.19 -5.32
C LYS A 82 9.78 2.35 -6.22
N SER A 83 9.24 1.24 -6.75
CA SER A 83 8.04 1.26 -7.61
C SER A 83 6.72 1.14 -6.84
N PHE A 84 6.76 0.85 -5.53
CA PHE A 84 5.55 0.60 -4.74
C PHE A 84 4.79 1.90 -4.39
N TRP A 85 5.39 3.07 -4.63
CA TRP A 85 4.72 4.35 -4.48
C TRP A 85 3.89 4.70 -5.73
N LYS A 86 2.84 3.91 -5.99
CA LYS A 86 1.75 4.31 -6.90
C LYS A 86 0.42 3.78 -6.41
N TRP A 87 -0.30 4.63 -5.68
CA TRP A 87 -1.76 4.68 -5.89
C TRP A 87 -2.28 6.10 -5.65
N PRO A 88 -2.62 6.86 -6.71
CA PRO A 88 -3.39 8.07 -6.54
C PRO A 88 -4.80 7.68 -6.12
N TRP A 89 -5.29 8.31 -5.07
CA TRP A 89 -6.65 8.36 -4.54
C TRP A 89 -7.80 8.56 -5.58
N LYS A 90 -7.51 8.67 -6.87
CA LYS A 90 -8.48 8.95 -7.94
C LYS A 90 -9.40 7.80 -8.34
N ILE A 91 -9.15 6.55 -7.94
CA ILE A 91 -9.95 5.40 -8.42
C ILE A 91 -11.18 5.11 -7.53
N ARG A 92 -11.33 5.75 -6.36
CA ARG A 92 -12.54 5.60 -5.53
C ARG A 92 -13.74 6.44 -6.01
N SER A 93 -13.55 7.37 -6.95
CA SER A 93 -14.56 8.34 -7.37
C SER A 93 -15.48 7.89 -8.51
N LEU A 94 -15.12 6.89 -9.31
CA LEU A 94 -15.91 6.48 -10.49
C LEU A 94 -17.06 5.51 -10.17
N ILE A 95 -17.08 4.88 -8.99
CA ILE A 95 -18.17 3.97 -8.59
C ILE A 95 -19.39 4.76 -8.07
N LEU A 96 -19.19 5.99 -7.55
CA LEU A 96 -20.27 6.83 -7.02
C LEU A 96 -21.14 7.50 -8.09
N THR A 97 -20.61 7.72 -9.31
CA THR A 97 -21.37 8.39 -10.38
C THR A 97 -22.31 7.44 -11.15
N ALA A 98 -22.09 6.13 -11.11
CA ALA A 98 -22.98 5.17 -11.80
C ALA A 98 -24.28 4.92 -11.02
N VAL A 99 -24.24 4.97 -9.69
CA VAL A 99 -25.42 4.70 -8.85
C VAL A 99 -26.45 5.84 -8.93
N THR A 100 -26.04 7.10 -9.09
CA THR A 100 -26.96 8.23 -9.21
C THR A 100 -27.74 8.26 -10.52
N VAL A 101 -27.16 7.78 -11.63
CA VAL A 101 -27.86 7.74 -12.93
C VAL A 101 -28.96 6.67 -12.96
N ALA A 102 -28.78 5.54 -12.25
CA ALA A 102 -29.77 4.47 -12.20
C ALA A 102 -31.01 4.82 -11.35
N PHE A 103 -30.85 5.55 -10.24
CA PHE A 103 -31.99 5.97 -9.41
C PHE A 103 -32.78 7.15 -10.01
N GLY A 104 -32.13 8.02 -10.80
CA GLY A 104 -32.81 9.14 -11.47
C GLY A 104 -33.80 8.72 -12.56
N ALA A 105 -33.53 7.61 -13.26
CA ALA A 105 -34.37 7.11 -14.35
C ALA A 105 -35.64 6.39 -13.87
N ILE A 106 -35.64 5.82 -12.65
CA ILE A 106 -36.80 5.11 -12.11
C ILE A 106 -37.84 6.11 -11.56
N GLY A 107 -37.40 7.25 -11.02
CA GLY A 107 -38.29 8.26 -10.44
C GLY A 107 -39.18 9.00 -11.45
N THR A 108 -38.78 9.06 -12.73
CA THR A 108 -39.53 9.82 -13.77
C THR A 108 -40.65 9.00 -14.43
N ILE A 109 -40.64 7.67 -14.33
CA ILE A 109 -41.66 6.81 -14.97
C ILE A 109 -42.92 6.69 -14.11
N TYR A 110 -42.80 6.79 -12.78
CA TYR A 110 -43.94 6.57 -11.87
C TYR A 110 -44.99 7.70 -11.84
N THR A 111 -44.72 8.88 -12.39
CA THR A 111 -45.66 10.02 -12.31
C THR A 111 -46.54 10.22 -13.55
N GLN A 112 -46.39 9.42 -14.60
CA GLN A 112 -47.10 9.62 -15.88
C GLN A 112 -48.11 8.52 -16.23
N VAL A 113 -48.27 7.48 -15.41
CA VAL A 113 -49.21 6.38 -15.71
C VAL A 113 -50.07 6.08 -14.50
N THR A 114 -51.13 6.87 -14.31
CA THR A 114 -52.51 6.38 -14.16
C THR A 114 -53.50 7.54 -14.13
N PRO A 115 -54.24 7.82 -15.22
CA PRO A 115 -55.59 8.34 -15.13
C PRO A 115 -56.60 7.19 -15.28
N VAL A 116 -57.50 7.09 -14.29
CA VAL A 116 -58.91 6.64 -14.34
C VAL A 116 -59.25 5.39 -15.15
N LYS A 117 -59.73 4.34 -14.46
CA LYS A 117 -60.88 3.51 -14.91
C LYS A 117 -61.46 2.71 -13.74
N ASN A 118 -62.31 3.37 -12.94
CA ASN A 118 -63.38 2.69 -12.20
C ASN A 118 -64.61 2.70 -13.10
N PHE A 119 -64.76 1.65 -13.92
CA PHE A 119 -65.95 1.36 -14.69
C PHE A 119 -65.97 -0.16 -14.93
N VAL A 120 -67.16 -0.76 -14.92
CA VAL A 120 -67.49 -2.20 -14.93
C VAL A 120 -67.73 -2.83 -13.54
N ASP A 121 -68.82 -2.35 -12.95
CA ASP A 121 -70.07 -3.10 -12.73
C ASP A 121 -70.08 -4.54 -12.21
N LYS A 122 -70.82 -4.69 -11.10
CA LYS A 122 -72.08 -5.47 -11.05
C LYS A 122 -72.19 -6.63 -12.06
N LYS A 123 -71.83 -7.82 -11.62
CA LYS A 123 -72.66 -9.03 -11.71
C LYS A 123 -71.92 -10.16 -11.01
N ILE A 124 -72.53 -10.75 -9.98
CA ILE A 124 -72.76 -12.19 -9.86
C ILE A 124 -73.65 -12.35 -8.61
N GLU A 125 -74.82 -12.90 -8.87
CA GLU A 125 -75.91 -13.21 -7.95
C GLU A 125 -75.50 -14.19 -6.84
N LYS A 126 -76.15 -14.03 -5.69
CA LYS A 126 -76.75 -15.13 -4.94
C LYS A 126 -78.08 -14.68 -4.37
#